data_AF-A0A258SYX8-F1
#
_entry.id   AF-A0A258SYX8-F1
#
_cell.length_a   1.000
_cell.length_b   1.000
_cell.length_c   1.000
_cell.angle_alpha   90.00
_cell.angle_beta   90.00
_cell.angle_gamma   90.00
#
_symmetry.space_group_name_H-M   'P 1'
#
loop_
_entity.id
_entity.type
_entity.pdbx_description
1 polymer ?
#
loop_
_entity_poly.entity_id
_entity_poly.type
_entity_poly.pdbx_seq_one_letter_code
_entity_poly.pdbx_strand_id
1 'polypeptide(L)'
;YSPLFSVLEKNKVTLMGGNLSIDAVRGISKQGASAIPEALDEMISQANLTAAGETQLVADLEAGHCGHLPKQYVPNFILAQRARDASMLNTMLDIAHKPVILLAGNGHVRKDYGIPTLLQSSIQTQVSIGFLQLDSLTPDQALAYRQQYDYVWLTGAVNRDDPCATFKMSH
;
A
#
# COMPACT_ATOMS: atom_id res chain seq x y z
N TYR A 1 4.48 -4.16 16.41
CA TYR A 1 3.24 -4.92 16.14
C TYR A 1 2.86 -5.96 17.20
N SER A 2 3.67 -6.23 18.23
CA SER A 2 3.40 -7.30 19.22
C SER A 2 1.98 -7.29 19.83
N PRO A 3 1.41 -6.16 20.30
CA PRO A 3 0.07 -6.16 20.88
C PRO A 3 -1.04 -6.64 19.93
N LEU A 4 -0.94 -6.29 18.64
CA LEU A 4 -1.89 -6.71 17.62
C LEU A 4 -1.82 -8.24 17.42
N PHE A 5 -0.63 -8.77 17.18
CA PHE A 5 -0.44 -10.19 16.90
C PHE A 5 -0.85 -11.07 18.08
N SER A 6 -0.60 -10.63 19.31
CA SER A 6 -1.05 -11.34 20.51
C SER A 6 -2.58 -11.45 20.60
N VAL A 7 -3.33 -10.44 20.15
CA VAL A 7 -4.80 -10.51 20.09
C VAL A 7 -5.26 -11.50 19.01
N LEU A 8 -4.61 -11.49 17.84
CA LEU A 8 -4.93 -12.44 16.76
C LEU A 8 -4.68 -13.88 17.17
N GLU A 9 -3.54 -14.14 17.81
CA GLU A 9 -3.18 -15.45 18.36
C GLU A 9 -4.18 -15.92 19.41
N LYS A 10 -4.50 -15.06 20.39
CA LYS A 10 -5.48 -15.37 21.44
C LYS A 10 -6.85 -15.75 20.87
N ASN A 11 -7.27 -15.09 19.80
CA ASN A 11 -8.55 -15.35 19.15
C ASN A 11 -8.48 -16.40 18.03
N LYS A 12 -7.34 -17.06 17.84
CA LYS A 12 -7.11 -18.09 16.81
C LYS A 12 -7.48 -17.61 15.39
N VAL A 13 -7.22 -16.33 15.11
CA VAL A 13 -7.40 -15.77 13.78
C VAL A 13 -6.27 -16.28 12.89
N THR A 14 -6.61 -16.88 11.74
CA THR A 14 -5.62 -17.29 10.74
C THR A 14 -4.89 -16.06 10.22
N LEU A 15 -3.56 -16.04 10.38
CA LEU A 15 -2.70 -14.97 9.89
C LEU A 15 -1.91 -15.47 8.68
N MET A 16 -1.88 -14.69 7.61
CA MET A 16 -1.09 -14.98 6.42
C MET A 16 -0.27 -13.76 6.00
N GLY A 17 0.94 -13.99 5.50
CA GLY A 17 1.76 -12.95 4.89
C GLY A 17 1.33 -12.74 3.45
N GLY A 18 0.82 -11.55 3.12
CA GLY A 18 0.39 -11.24 1.74
C GLY A 18 1.42 -10.50 0.88
N ASN A 19 2.49 -9.98 1.49
CA ASN A 19 3.45 -9.14 0.79
C ASN A 19 4.51 -9.97 0.05
N LEU A 20 5.14 -9.36 -0.95
CA LEU A 20 6.31 -9.94 -1.62
C LEU A 20 7.49 -10.08 -0.65
N SER A 21 8.33 -11.09 -0.90
CA SER A 21 9.60 -11.22 -0.20
C SER A 21 10.53 -10.04 -0.53
N ILE A 22 11.46 -9.74 0.38
CA ILE A 22 12.46 -8.69 0.17
C ILE A 22 13.26 -8.93 -1.12
N ASP A 23 13.59 -10.19 -1.41
CA ASP A 23 14.36 -10.53 -2.60
C ASP A 23 13.57 -10.34 -3.89
N ALA A 24 12.26 -10.64 -3.88
CA ALA A 24 11.37 -10.34 -5.00
C ALA A 24 11.27 -8.82 -5.24
N VAL A 25 11.06 -8.02 -4.19
CA VAL A 25 11.02 -6.55 -4.30
C VAL A 25 12.34 -6.00 -4.83
N ARG A 26 13.49 -6.49 -4.32
CA ARG A 26 14.82 -6.11 -4.82
C ARG A 26 15.01 -6.50 -6.29
N GLY A 27 14.51 -7.67 -6.68
CA GLY A 27 14.50 -8.13 -8.08
C GLY A 27 13.79 -7.11 -8.97
N ILE A 28 12.56 -6.71 -8.62
CA ILE A 28 11.77 -5.71 -9.34
C ILE A 28 12.50 -4.36 -9.38
N SER A 29 13.08 -3.92 -8.26
CA SER A 29 13.83 -2.65 -8.24
C SER A 29 15.04 -2.63 -9.19
N LYS A 30 15.65 -3.79 -9.46
CA LYS A 30 16.85 -3.92 -10.33
C LYS A 30 16.51 -4.27 -11.78
N GLN A 31 15.53 -5.15 -12.00
CA GLN A 31 15.23 -5.79 -13.28
C GLN A 31 13.89 -5.31 -13.88
N GLY A 32 13.15 -4.45 -13.16
CA GLY A 32 11.87 -3.92 -13.59
C GLY A 32 10.79 -5.00 -13.70
N ALA A 33 9.89 -4.83 -14.68
CA ALA A 33 8.73 -5.69 -14.87
C ALA A 33 9.08 -7.16 -15.10
N SER A 34 10.25 -7.46 -15.68
CA SER A 34 10.70 -8.84 -15.95
C SER A 34 10.89 -9.70 -14.69
N ALA A 35 11.01 -9.09 -13.51
CA ALA A 35 11.11 -9.78 -12.23
C ALA A 35 9.78 -9.92 -11.49
N ILE A 36 8.66 -9.46 -12.08
CA ILE A 36 7.33 -9.65 -11.53
C ILE A 36 6.85 -11.07 -11.87
N PRO A 37 6.36 -11.87 -10.90
CA PRO A 37 5.74 -13.15 -11.19
C PRO A 37 4.57 -13.01 -12.18
N GLU A 38 4.48 -13.89 -13.16
CA GLU A 38 3.51 -13.83 -14.27
C GLU A 38 2.07 -13.60 -13.80
N ALA A 39 1.60 -14.36 -12.80
CA ALA A 39 0.25 -14.21 -12.25
C ALA A 39 -0.03 -12.80 -11.67
N LEU A 40 0.99 -12.12 -11.13
CA LEU A 40 0.86 -10.76 -10.62
C LEU A 40 0.92 -9.74 -11.76
N ASP A 41 1.76 -9.98 -12.76
CA ASP A 41 1.90 -9.11 -13.93
C ASP A 41 0.61 -9.04 -14.75
N GLU A 42 -0.08 -10.17 -14.92
CA GLU A 42 -1.40 -10.22 -15.56
C GLU A 42 -2.43 -9.36 -14.81
N MET A 43 -2.48 -9.48 -13.48
CA MET A 43 -3.38 -8.70 -12.63
C MET A 43 -3.11 -7.20 -12.72
N ILE A 44 -1.83 -6.81 -12.74
CA ILE A 44 -1.42 -5.39 -12.87
C ILE A 44 -1.77 -4.86 -14.26
N SER A 45 -1.51 -5.62 -15.30
CA SER A 45 -1.74 -5.24 -16.70
C SER A 45 -3.22 -5.02 -17.04
N GLN A 46 -4.12 -5.69 -16.34
CA GLN A 46 -5.57 -5.51 -16.49
C GLN A 46 -6.12 -4.29 -15.71
N ALA A 47 -5.32 -3.72 -14.82
CA ALA A 47 -5.72 -2.70 -13.87
C ALA A 47 -4.87 -1.43 -14.02
N ASN A 48 -5.00 -0.76 -15.16
CA ASN A 48 -4.29 0.48 -15.43
C ASN A 48 -4.71 1.58 -14.45
N LEU A 49 -3.73 2.31 -13.92
CA LEU A 49 -3.98 3.50 -13.13
C LEU A 49 -4.55 4.60 -14.01
N THR A 50 -5.42 5.42 -13.42
CA THR A 50 -5.75 6.72 -14.03
C THR A 50 -4.54 7.65 -13.92
N ALA A 51 -4.45 8.65 -14.81
CA ALA A 51 -3.37 9.66 -14.73
C ALA A 51 -3.33 10.36 -13.36
N ALA A 52 -4.50 10.60 -12.75
CA ALA A 52 -4.59 11.17 -11.41
C ALA A 52 -4.05 10.22 -10.34
N GLY A 53 -4.40 8.93 -10.40
CA GLY A 53 -3.90 7.90 -9.47
C GLY A 53 -2.39 7.72 -9.57
N GLU A 54 -1.85 7.68 -10.79
CA GLU A 54 -0.40 7.59 -11.01
C GLU A 54 0.33 8.83 -10.49
N THR A 55 -0.20 10.03 -10.76
CA THR A 55 0.36 11.30 -10.24
C THR A 55 0.43 11.27 -8.71
N GLN A 56 -0.63 10.79 -8.07
CA GLN A 56 -0.71 10.76 -6.61
C GLN A 56 0.18 9.66 -6.01
N LEU A 57 0.33 8.52 -6.68
CA LEU A 57 1.31 7.50 -6.31
C LEU A 57 2.73 8.07 -6.36
N VAL A 58 3.09 8.78 -7.43
CA VAL A 58 4.41 9.43 -7.54
C VAL A 58 4.63 10.41 -6.39
N ALA A 59 3.66 11.27 -6.11
CA ALA A 59 3.75 12.24 -5.01
C ALA A 59 3.93 11.55 -3.65
N ASP A 60 3.17 10.49 -3.37
CA ASP A 60 3.28 9.72 -2.12
C ASP A 60 4.62 8.98 -2.03
N LEU A 61 5.15 8.47 -3.14
CA LEU A 61 6.49 7.86 -3.20
C LEU A 61 7.58 8.89 -2.92
N GLU A 62 7.55 10.06 -3.56
CA GLU A 62 8.52 11.13 -3.31
C GLU A 62 8.48 11.60 -1.85
N ALA A 63 7.28 11.85 -1.31
CA ALA A 63 7.09 12.25 0.08
C ALA A 63 7.56 11.16 1.06
N GLY A 64 7.25 9.90 0.79
CA GLY A 64 7.66 8.75 1.60
C GLY A 64 9.19 8.51 1.61
N HIS A 65 9.90 9.07 0.64
CA HIS A 65 11.37 9.06 0.57
C HIS A 65 11.96 10.44 0.88
N CYS A 66 11.21 11.31 1.56
CA CYS A 66 11.65 12.64 1.99
C CYS A 66 12.21 13.51 0.85
N GLY A 67 11.71 13.33 -0.38
CA GLY A 67 12.20 14.01 -1.59
C GLY A 67 13.54 13.50 -2.11
N HIS A 68 14.13 12.48 -1.49
CA HIS A 68 15.41 11.91 -1.92
C HIS A 68 15.28 10.83 -2.99
N LEU A 69 14.07 10.48 -3.46
CA LEU A 69 13.85 9.51 -4.52
C LEU A 69 14.31 10.07 -5.88
N PRO A 70 15.38 9.55 -6.48
CA PRO A 70 15.82 10.02 -7.79
C PRO A 70 14.78 9.69 -8.86
N LYS A 71 14.47 10.66 -9.73
CA LYS A 71 13.44 10.53 -10.79
C LYS A 71 13.59 9.29 -11.66
N GLN A 72 14.83 8.89 -11.96
CA GLN A 72 15.13 7.69 -12.75
C GLN A 72 14.66 6.38 -12.12
N TYR A 73 14.47 6.33 -10.80
CA TYR A 73 14.02 5.15 -10.08
C TYR A 73 12.51 5.12 -9.83
N VAL A 74 11.81 6.25 -10.01
CA VAL A 74 10.35 6.35 -9.81
C VAL A 74 9.57 5.23 -10.51
N PRO A 75 9.85 4.89 -11.80
CA PRO A 75 9.13 3.80 -12.48
C PRO A 75 9.27 2.45 -11.75
N ASN A 76 10.46 2.11 -11.26
CA ASN A 76 10.68 0.85 -10.54
C ASN A 76 10.02 0.85 -9.16
N PHE A 77 9.89 2.00 -8.52
CA PHE A 77 9.14 2.13 -7.26
C PHE A 77 7.63 2.01 -7.47
N ILE A 78 7.10 2.55 -8.57
CA ILE A 78 5.70 2.31 -8.98
C ILE A 78 5.49 0.81 -9.20
N LEU A 79 6.34 0.16 -10.00
CA LEU A 79 6.23 -1.29 -10.24
C LEU A 79 6.30 -2.09 -8.94
N ALA A 80 7.23 -1.75 -8.04
CA ALA A 80 7.36 -2.42 -6.75
C ALA A 80 6.15 -2.19 -5.84
N GLN A 81 5.50 -1.03 -5.91
CA GLN A 81 4.24 -0.75 -5.20
C GLN A 81 3.13 -1.65 -5.76
N ARG A 82 2.91 -1.61 -7.09
CA ARG A 82 1.85 -2.36 -7.78
C ARG A 82 1.99 -3.87 -7.60
N ALA A 83 3.21 -4.40 -7.67
CA ALA A 83 3.47 -5.82 -7.46
C ALA A 83 3.22 -6.29 -6.02
N ARG A 84 3.52 -5.44 -5.03
CA ARG A 84 3.18 -5.72 -3.62
C ARG A 84 1.66 -5.70 -3.40
N ASP A 85 0.97 -4.74 -4.01
CA ASP A 85 -0.49 -4.65 -3.97
C ASP A 85 -1.14 -5.88 -4.61
N ALA A 86 -0.65 -6.31 -5.78
CA ALA A 86 -1.13 -7.52 -6.46
C ALA A 86 -0.86 -8.79 -5.64
N SER A 87 0.32 -8.93 -5.03
CA SER A 87 0.65 -10.05 -4.14
C SER A 87 -0.31 -10.14 -2.95
N MET A 88 -0.59 -8.99 -2.32
CA MET A 88 -1.52 -8.94 -1.19
C MET A 88 -2.93 -9.30 -1.64
N LEU A 89 -3.38 -8.77 -2.77
CA LEU A 89 -4.68 -9.11 -3.33
C LEU A 89 -4.79 -10.61 -3.67
N ASN A 90 -3.80 -11.18 -4.36
CA ASN A 90 -3.76 -12.60 -4.68
C ASN A 90 -3.92 -13.46 -3.42
N THR A 91 -3.18 -13.12 -2.37
CA THR A 91 -3.27 -13.82 -1.08
C THR A 91 -4.66 -13.71 -0.45
N MET A 92 -5.36 -12.59 -0.59
CA MET A 92 -6.74 -12.46 -0.10
C MET A 92 -7.72 -13.30 -0.92
N LEU A 93 -7.55 -13.34 -2.24
CA LEU A 93 -8.40 -14.10 -3.17
C LEU A 93 -8.30 -15.61 -2.93
N ASP A 94 -7.12 -16.11 -2.53
CA ASP A 94 -6.94 -17.52 -2.16
C ASP A 94 -7.80 -17.95 -0.94
N ILE A 95 -8.37 -16.98 -0.19
CA ILE A 95 -9.20 -17.20 1.01
C ILE A 95 -10.68 -16.85 0.75
N ALA A 96 -11.12 -16.75 -0.52
CA ALA A 96 -12.40 -16.18 -0.96
C ALA A 96 -13.70 -16.68 -0.29
N HIS A 97 -13.64 -17.70 0.56
CA HIS A 97 -14.78 -18.25 1.30
C HIS A 97 -15.08 -17.54 2.63
N LYS A 98 -14.30 -16.53 3.04
CA LYS A 98 -14.50 -15.80 4.31
C LYS A 98 -14.27 -14.31 4.15
N PRO A 99 -14.85 -13.46 5.02
CA PRO A 99 -14.40 -12.08 5.15
C PRO A 99 -12.90 -12.04 5.47
N VAL A 100 -12.14 -11.27 4.70
CA VAL A 100 -10.69 -11.09 4.87
C VAL A 100 -10.44 -9.66 5.34
N ILE A 101 -9.56 -9.50 6.33
CA ILE A 101 -9.07 -8.19 6.78
C ILE A 101 -7.60 -8.12 6.41
N LEU A 102 -7.26 -7.13 5.56
CA LEU A 102 -5.88 -6.79 5.28
C LEU A 102 -5.43 -5.64 6.18
N LEU A 103 -4.30 -5.83 6.86
CA LEU A 103 -3.56 -4.74 7.47
C LEU A 103 -2.33 -4.43 6.63
N ALA A 104 -2.28 -3.23 6.06
CA ALA A 104 -1.17 -2.75 5.26
C ALA A 104 -0.91 -1.26 5.52
N GLY A 105 0.20 -0.74 5.00
CA GLY A 105 0.45 0.70 5.00
C GLY A 105 -0.63 1.45 4.20
N ASN A 106 -0.93 2.68 4.60
CA ASN A 106 -1.98 3.51 4.00
C ASN A 106 -1.94 3.55 2.47
N GLY A 107 -0.75 3.69 1.87
CA GLY A 107 -0.58 3.70 0.41
C GLY A 107 -1.13 2.46 -0.30
N HIS A 108 -1.02 1.28 0.32
CA HIS A 108 -1.51 0.02 -0.25
C HIS A 108 -3.05 -0.06 -0.28
N VAL A 109 -3.74 0.68 0.60
CA VAL A 109 -5.21 0.64 0.74
C VAL A 109 -5.90 1.89 0.17
N ARG A 110 -5.15 2.73 -0.56
CA ARG A 110 -5.64 3.89 -1.29
C ARG A 110 -6.60 3.51 -2.41
N LYS A 111 -7.73 4.21 -2.53
CA LYS A 111 -8.75 3.96 -3.56
C LYS A 111 -8.36 4.37 -4.97
N ASP A 112 -7.42 5.30 -5.10
CA ASP A 112 -6.99 5.89 -6.37
C ASP A 112 -5.77 5.22 -6.99
N TYR A 113 -4.95 4.50 -6.22
CA TYR A 113 -3.81 3.77 -6.77
C TYR A 113 -3.44 2.44 -6.10
N GLY A 114 -4.00 2.12 -4.92
CA GLY A 114 -3.66 0.92 -4.16
C GLY A 114 -4.43 -0.32 -4.62
N ILE A 115 -4.51 -1.32 -3.74
CA ILE A 115 -5.24 -2.58 -3.94
C ILE A 115 -6.68 -2.39 -4.46
N PRO A 116 -7.47 -1.40 -3.97
CA PRO A 116 -8.80 -1.12 -4.52
C PRO A 116 -8.86 -0.99 -6.05
N THR A 117 -7.79 -0.54 -6.70
CA THR A 117 -7.73 -0.37 -8.16
C THR A 117 -7.44 -1.66 -8.92
N LEU A 118 -6.92 -2.69 -8.23
CA LEU A 118 -6.64 -4.01 -8.79
C LEU A 118 -7.86 -4.94 -8.72
N LEU A 119 -8.88 -4.57 -7.97
CA LEU A 119 -10.05 -5.40 -7.74
C LEU A 119 -10.91 -5.49 -9.01
N GLN A 120 -11.10 -6.72 -9.48
CA GLN A 120 -12.00 -7.03 -10.59
C GLN A 120 -13.46 -6.89 -10.16
N SER A 121 -14.36 -6.71 -11.13
CA SER A 121 -15.80 -6.48 -10.94
C SER A 121 -16.54 -7.56 -10.13
N SER A 122 -15.92 -8.72 -9.91
CA SER A 122 -16.46 -9.84 -9.16
C SER A 122 -16.46 -9.62 -7.64
N ILE A 123 -15.63 -8.71 -7.11
CA ILE A 123 -15.64 -8.34 -5.69
C ILE A 123 -16.64 -7.21 -5.47
N GLN A 124 -17.81 -7.57 -4.96
CA GLN A 124 -18.95 -6.64 -4.81
C GLN A 124 -18.90 -5.81 -3.53
N THR A 125 -18.06 -6.16 -2.56
CA THR A 125 -18.01 -5.43 -1.28
C THR A 125 -16.58 -5.35 -0.78
N GLN A 126 -16.06 -4.13 -0.75
CA GLN A 126 -14.76 -3.78 -0.20
C GLN A 126 -14.91 -2.51 0.64
N VAL A 127 -14.14 -2.40 1.72
CA VAL A 127 -14.06 -1.18 2.53
C VAL A 127 -12.60 -0.90 2.82
N SER A 128 -12.15 0.29 2.45
CA SER A 128 -10.81 0.82 2.73
C SER A 128 -10.86 1.78 3.92
N ILE A 129 -9.94 1.62 4.87
CA ILE A 129 -9.83 2.47 6.06
C ILE A 129 -8.41 3.02 6.14
N GLY A 130 -8.28 4.34 6.03
CA GLY A 130 -7.01 5.04 6.22
C GLY A 130 -6.87 5.52 7.67
N PHE A 131 -5.71 5.28 8.29
CA PHE A 131 -5.44 5.78 9.65
C PHE A 131 -4.58 7.04 9.57
N LEU A 132 -5.02 8.13 10.21
CA LEU A 132 -4.32 9.41 10.23
C LEU A 132 -4.12 9.93 11.66
N GLN A 133 -3.08 10.74 11.85
CA GLN A 133 -2.81 11.44 13.11
C GLN A 133 -3.30 12.89 13.00
N LEU A 134 -4.05 13.33 14.00
CA LEU A 134 -4.77 14.63 14.02
C LEU A 134 -3.85 15.86 13.90
N ASP A 135 -2.71 15.79 14.56
CA ASP A 135 -1.78 16.90 14.79
C ASP A 135 -1.09 17.38 13.51
N SER A 136 -1.28 16.64 12.41
CA SER A 136 -0.56 16.81 11.14
C SER A 136 -1.45 17.34 10.02
N LEU A 137 -2.73 17.66 10.26
CA LEU A 137 -3.70 17.95 9.19
C LEU A 137 -4.49 19.23 9.42
N THR A 138 -4.54 20.08 8.39
CA THR A 138 -5.54 21.14 8.26
C THR A 138 -6.92 20.55 7.92
N PRO A 139 -8.02 21.29 8.12
CA PRO A 139 -9.37 20.84 7.70
C PRO A 139 -9.45 20.44 6.23
N ASP A 140 -8.80 21.19 5.34
CA ASP A 140 -8.79 20.89 3.90
C ASP A 140 -7.99 19.61 3.59
N GLN A 141 -6.87 19.40 4.28
CA GLN A 141 -6.12 18.16 4.15
C GLN A 141 -6.95 16.96 4.63
N ALA A 142 -7.64 17.08 5.77
CA ALA A 142 -8.53 16.03 6.27
C ALA A 142 -9.65 15.70 5.28
N LEU A 143 -10.23 16.71 4.61
CA LEU A 143 -11.27 16.51 3.59
C LEU A 143 -10.71 15.81 2.34
N ALA A 144 -9.53 16.23 1.86
CA ALA A 144 -8.86 15.60 0.73
C ALA A 144 -8.53 14.12 1.01
N TYR A 145 -8.05 13.81 2.22
CA TYR A 145 -7.77 12.44 2.66
C TYR A 145 -9.02 11.56 2.67
N ARG A 146 -10.20 12.12 2.99
CA ARG A 146 -11.45 11.36 2.98
C ARG A 146 -11.83 10.84 1.59
N GLN A 147 -11.39 11.49 0.51
CA GLN A 147 -11.64 11.02 -0.85
C GLN A 147 -10.78 9.81 -1.23
N GLN A 148 -9.75 9.52 -0.45
CA GLN A 148 -8.76 8.46 -0.73
C GLN A 148 -9.15 7.10 -0.14
N TYR A 149 -10.12 7.07 0.78
CA TYR A 149 -10.58 5.87 1.51
C TYR A 149 -12.10 5.89 1.66
N ASP A 150 -12.71 4.79 2.09
CA ASP A 150 -14.14 4.77 2.44
C ASP A 150 -14.35 5.36 3.85
N TYR A 151 -13.39 5.10 4.75
CA TYR A 151 -13.34 5.70 6.07
C TYR A 151 -11.94 6.20 6.40
N VAL A 152 -11.88 7.25 7.20
CA VAL A 152 -10.65 7.75 7.80
C VAL A 152 -10.79 7.65 9.31
N TRP A 153 -9.87 6.94 9.94
CA TRP A 153 -9.81 6.82 11.39
C TRP A 153 -8.74 7.76 11.94
N LEU A 154 -9.16 8.76 12.70
CA LEU A 154 -8.28 9.73 13.32
C LEU A 154 -7.77 9.18 14.66
N THR A 155 -6.47 9.32 14.87
CA THR A 155 -5.76 8.92 16.09
C THR A 155 -5.03 10.13 16.67
N GLY A 156 -4.76 10.11 17.98
CA GLY A 156 -3.85 11.09 18.58
C GLY A 156 -2.42 10.88 18.06
N ALA A 157 -1.63 11.95 17.96
CA ALA A 157 -0.23 11.78 17.57
C ALA A 157 0.53 10.88 18.53
N VAL A 158 1.47 10.15 17.94
CA VAL A 158 2.51 9.45 18.68
C VAL A 158 3.76 10.29 18.53
N ASN A 159 4.33 10.74 19.65
CA ASN A 159 5.59 11.46 19.62
C ASN A 159 6.67 10.54 19.05
N ARG A 160 7.31 11.00 17.97
CA ARG A 160 8.40 10.32 17.28
C ARG A 160 9.32 11.37 16.70
N ASP A 161 10.61 11.06 16.62
CA ASP A 161 11.57 11.87 15.90
C ASP A 161 11.17 12.00 14.42
N ASP A 162 11.60 13.10 13.79
CA ASP A 162 11.37 13.31 12.36
C ASP A 162 12.03 12.18 11.55
N PRO A 163 11.26 11.33 10.85
CA PRO A 163 11.81 10.23 10.07
C PRO A 163 12.68 10.72 8.90
N CYS A 164 12.51 11.97 8.45
CA CYS A 164 13.31 12.56 7.39
C CYS A 164 14.66 13.08 7.85
N ALA A 165 14.82 13.44 9.13
CA ALA A 165 16.04 14.04 9.66
C ALA A 165 17.29 13.16 9.49
N THR A 166 17.12 11.84 9.56
CA THR A 166 18.20 10.86 9.38
C THR A 166 18.06 10.02 8.12
N PHE A 167 17.12 10.36 7.23
CA PHE A 167 16.82 9.55 6.06
C PHE A 167 17.99 9.54 5.08
N LYS A 168 18.39 8.35 4.66
CA LYS A 168 19.37 8.14 3.58
C LYS A 168 18.86 7.03 2.68
N MET A 169 18.75 7.32 1.39
CA MET A 169 18.57 6.29 0.37
C MET A 169 19.78 5.34 0.42
N SER A 170 19.53 4.05 0.62
CA SER A 170 20.56 3.04 0.38
C SER A 170 20.72 2.87 -1.13
N HIS A 171 21.97 2.92 -1.59
CA HIS A 171 22.36 2.69 -2.99
C HIS A 171 22.20 1.21 -3.38
#